data_AF-A0A2R6NBT2-F1
#
_entry.id   AF-A0A2R6NBT2-F1
#
_cell.length_a   1.000
_cell.length_b   1.000
_cell.length_c   1.000
_cell.angle_alpha   90.00
_cell.angle_beta   90.00
_cell.angle_gamma   90.00
#
_symmetry.space_group_name_H-M   'P 1'
#
loop_
_entity.id
_entity.type
_entity.pdbx_description
1 polymer ?
#
loop_
_entity_poly.entity_id
_entity_poly.type
_entity_poly.pdbx_seq_one_letter_code
_entity_poly.pdbx_strand_id
1 'polypeptide(L)'
;GGVQEEACILGTPCVTLRDNTERPETVAVGANRVVGVDPTAIVAGAREALRAPTDWENPFGDGRSAERILDAVGIGQAKSVGGGTG
;
A
#
# COMPACT_ATOMS: atom_id res chain seq x y z
N GLY A 1 -5.29 5.90 -3.32
CA GLY A 1 -5.05 4.92 -2.24
C GLY A 1 -5.75 5.40 -1.00
N GLY A 2 -6.06 4.49 -0.10
CA GLY A 2 -6.33 4.87 1.29
C GLY A 2 -5.02 4.99 2.07
N VAL A 3 -5.06 5.69 3.21
CA VAL A 3 -3.93 5.81 4.15
C VAL A 3 -3.35 4.44 4.54
N GLN A 4 -4.18 3.38 4.56
CA GLN A 4 -3.74 2.00 4.86
C GLN A 4 -2.74 1.46 3.82
N GLU A 5 -2.97 1.71 2.52
CA GLU A 5 -2.07 1.30 1.44
C GLU A 5 -0.77 2.09 1.51
N GLU A 6 -0.87 3.41 1.65
CA GLU A 6 0.27 4.32 1.66
C GLU A 6 1.20 4.03 2.86
N ALA A 7 0.64 3.81 4.05
CA ALA A 7 1.41 3.45 5.23
C ALA A 7 2.17 2.12 5.03
N CYS A 8 1.52 1.11 4.44
CA CYS A 8 2.14 -0.18 4.13
C CYS A 8 3.30 -0.03 3.13
N ILE A 9 3.10 0.72 2.04
CA ILE A 9 4.13 0.99 1.02
C ILE A 9 5.32 1.73 1.62
N LEU A 10 5.08 2.65 2.56
CA LEU A 10 6.11 3.47 3.19
C LEU A 10 6.80 2.79 4.40
N GLY A 11 6.45 1.55 4.74
CA GLY A 11 7.01 0.87 5.92
C GLY A 11 6.59 1.50 7.25
N THR A 12 5.47 2.22 7.28
CA THR A 12 4.95 2.86 8.49
C THR A 12 3.87 1.99 9.13
N PRO A 13 4.03 1.53 10.40
CA PRO A 13 2.98 0.77 11.08
C PRO A 13 1.67 1.54 11.15
N CYS A 14 0.57 0.88 10.79
CA CYS A 14 -0.76 1.47 10.75
C CYS A 14 -1.68 0.84 11.81
N VAL A 15 -2.55 1.66 12.40
CA VAL A 15 -3.63 1.22 13.28
C VAL A 15 -4.92 1.83 12.75
N THR A 16 -5.82 0.97 12.29
CA THR A 16 -7.11 1.34 11.68
C THR A 16 -8.20 1.38 12.75
N LEU A 17 -8.73 2.59 12.99
CA LEU A 17 -9.80 2.87 13.96
C LEU A 17 -11.18 2.62 13.33
N ARG A 18 -11.41 1.39 12.88
CA ARG A 18 -12.66 0.88 12.31
C ARG A 18 -12.82 -0.58 12.72
N ASP A 19 -14.04 -1.12 12.62
CA ASP A 19 -14.30 -2.53 12.93
C ASP A 19 -13.91 -3.47 11.79
N ASN A 20 -13.73 -2.94 10.58
CA ASN A 20 -13.31 -3.70 9.42
C ASN A 20 -12.43 -2.84 8.49
N THR A 21 -11.85 -3.50 7.49
CA THR A 21 -11.08 -2.87 6.43
C THR A 21 -11.33 -3.51 5.08
N GLU A 22 -11.42 -2.69 4.05
CA GLU A 22 -11.37 -3.05 2.65
C GLU A 22 -9.95 -3.37 2.12
N ARG A 23 -8.94 -3.40 3.02
CA ARG A 23 -7.51 -3.68 2.74
C ARG A 23 -6.95 -4.81 3.60
N PRO A 24 -7.53 -6.02 3.56
CA PRO A 24 -7.08 -7.15 4.38
C PRO A 24 -5.62 -7.53 4.16
N GLU A 25 -5.07 -7.23 2.98
CA GLU A 25 -3.67 -7.51 2.63
C GLU A 25 -2.69 -6.76 3.54
N THR A 26 -3.03 -5.53 3.95
CA THR A 26 -2.21 -4.74 4.89
C THR A 26 -2.14 -5.37 6.28
N VAL A 27 -3.21 -6.05 6.70
CA VAL A 27 -3.26 -6.79 7.97
C VAL A 27 -2.51 -8.11 7.84
N ALA A 28 -2.66 -8.80 6.71
CA ALA A 28 -2.02 -10.10 6.45
C ALA A 28 -0.49 -10.02 6.49
N VAL A 29 0.11 -8.93 5.98
CA VAL A 29 1.56 -8.72 6.02
C VAL A 29 2.05 -8.09 7.33
N GLY A 30 1.14 -7.79 8.28
CA GLY A 30 1.47 -7.20 9.59
C GLY A 30 1.69 -5.68 9.60
N ALA A 31 1.54 -5.02 8.45
CA ALA A 31 1.70 -3.57 8.31
C ALA A 31 0.60 -2.77 9.02
N ASN A 32 -0.60 -3.35 9.17
CA ASN A 32 -1.77 -2.69 9.73
C ASN A 32 -2.48 -3.57 10.76
N ARG A 33 -3.16 -2.93 11.72
CA ARG A 33 -4.03 -3.58 12.71
C ARG A 33 -5.38 -2.89 12.73
N VAL A 34 -6.46 -3.66 12.67
CA VAL A 34 -7.84 -3.15 12.82
C VAL A 34 -8.24 -3.30 14.28
N VAL A 35 -8.55 -2.19 14.95
CA VAL A 35 -8.73 -2.15 16.42
C VAL A 35 -10.11 -1.66 16.87
N GLY A 36 -11.01 -1.35 15.95
CA GLY A 36 -12.30 -0.74 16.28
C GLY A 36 -12.14 0.68 16.83
N VAL A 37 -13.06 1.08 17.70
CA VAL A 37 -13.13 2.43 18.27
C VAL A 37 -13.02 2.46 19.81
N ASP A 38 -12.73 1.31 20.44
CA ASP A 38 -12.50 1.26 21.89
C ASP A 38 -11.14 1.90 22.25
N PRO A 39 -11.10 2.91 23.16
CA PRO A 39 -9.85 3.58 23.50
C PRO A 39 -8.76 2.66 24.06
N THR A 40 -9.14 1.61 24.79
CA THR A 40 -8.19 0.66 25.37
C THR A 40 -7.55 -0.19 24.27
N ALA A 41 -8.36 -0.68 23.33
CA ALA A 41 -7.90 -1.41 22.15
C ALA A 41 -7.02 -0.55 21.25
N ILE A 42 -7.37 0.72 21.03
CA ILE A 42 -6.56 1.66 20.25
C ILE A 42 -5.16 1.83 20.86
N VAL A 43 -5.08 2.11 22.16
CA VAL A 43 -3.80 2.29 22.85
C VAL A 43 -2.97 1.00 22.85
N ALA A 44 -3.61 -0.15 23.06
CA ALA A 44 -2.95 -1.45 22.99
C ALA A 44 -2.38 -1.71 21.58
N GLY A 45 -3.20 -1.55 20.55
CA GLY A 45 -2.80 -1.74 19.15
C GLY A 45 -1.69 -0.80 18.71
N ALA A 46 -1.71 0.46 19.13
CA ALA A 46 -0.63 1.42 18.86
C ALA A 46 0.69 1.00 19.51
N ARG A 47 0.65 0.54 20.77
CA ARG A 47 1.84 0.04 21.47
C ARG A 47 2.41 -1.22 20.84
N GLU A 48 1.56 -2.11 20.33
CA GLU A 48 2.00 -3.29 19.59
C GLU A 48 2.60 -2.92 18.23
N ALA A 49 1.97 -1.99 17.50
CA ALA A 49 2.47 -1.52 16.22
C ALA A 49 3.86 -0.89 16.31
N LEU A 50 4.12 -0.10 17.36
CA LEU A 50 5.43 0.51 17.61
C LEU A 50 6.55 -0.51 17.93
N ARG A 51 6.20 -1.73 18.34
CA ARG A 51 7.17 -2.81 18.64
C ARG A 51 7.32 -3.80 17.50
N ALA A 52 6.44 -3.74 16.51
CA ALA A 52 6.43 -4.68 15.40
C ALA A 52 7.57 -4.37 14.41
N PRO A 53 8.14 -5.39 13.74
CA PRO A 53 9.04 -5.19 12.63
C PRO A 53 8.38 -4.38 11.50
N THR A 54 9.17 -3.59 10.78
CA THR A 54 8.72 -2.75 9.66
C THR A 54 9.27 -3.20 8.30
N ASP A 55 9.71 -4.46 8.21
CA ASP A 55 10.37 -5.08 7.05
C ASP A 55 9.45 -6.04 6.28
N TRP A 56 8.13 -5.81 6.35
CA TRP A 56 7.15 -6.60 5.60
C TRP A 56 7.28 -6.41 4.08
N GLU A 57 6.85 -7.42 3.33
CA GLU A 57 6.76 -7.35 1.87
C GLU A 57 5.51 -6.54 1.45
N ASN A 58 5.68 -5.59 0.53
CA ASN A 58 4.59 -4.76 0.01
C ASN A 58 3.68 -5.56 -0.94
N PRO A 59 2.39 -5.77 -0.61
CA PRO A 59 1.48 -6.55 -1.45
C PRO A 59 0.92 -5.76 -2.65
N PHE A 60 1.15 -4.45 -2.75
CA PHE A 60 0.55 -3.57 -3.77
C PHE A 60 1.35 -3.47 -5.08
N GLY A 61 2.42 -4.26 -5.20
CA GLY A 61 3.23 -4.36 -6.41
C GLY A 61 4.42 -3.41 -6.43
N ASP A 62 4.92 -3.17 -7.64
CA ASP A 62 6.24 -2.59 -7.91
C ASP A 62 6.19 -1.15 -8.43
N GLY A 63 5.05 -0.48 -8.31
CA GLY A 63 4.87 0.91 -8.76
C GLY A 63 4.65 1.08 -10.27
N ARG A 64 4.60 0.00 -11.07
CA ARG A 64 4.42 0.08 -12.54
C ARG A 64 2.98 -0.09 -13.01
N SER A 65 2.00 0.06 -12.13
CA SER A 65 0.58 -0.11 -12.49
C SER A 65 0.14 0.85 -13.60
N ALA A 66 0.61 2.10 -13.58
CA ALA A 66 0.27 3.10 -14.61
C ALA A 66 0.76 2.67 -16.00
N GLU A 67 2.03 2.27 -16.13
CA GLU A 67 2.62 1.78 -17.38
C GLU A 67 1.84 0.58 -17.92
N ARG A 68 1.57 -0.42 -17.06
CA ARG A 68 0.81 -1.62 -17.45
C ARG A 68 -0.61 -1.32 -17.89
N ILE A 69 -1.28 -0.37 -17.23
CA ILE A 69 -2.64 0.04 -17.60
C ILE A 69 -2.63 0.72 -18.97
N LEU A 70 -1.71 1.67 -19.20
CA LEU A 70 -1.58 2.36 -20.50
C LEU A 70 -1.32 1.37 -21.64
N ASP A 71 -0.47 0.38 -21.41
CA ASP A 71 -0.23 -0.70 -22.39
C ASP A 71 -1.49 -1.53 -22.62
N ALA A 72 -2.19 -1.95 -21.56
CA ALA A 72 -3.39 -2.77 -21.65
C ALA A 72 -4.56 -2.10 -22.38
N VAL A 73 -4.69 -0.77 -22.28
CA VAL A 73 -5.73 -0.01 -23.00
C VAL A 73 -5.26 0.54 -24.35
N GLY A 74 -4.03 0.22 -24.78
CA GLY A 74 -3.49 0.58 -26.10
C GLY A 74 -3.02 2.03 -26.23
N ILE A 75 -2.77 2.72 -25.13
CA ILE A 75 -2.29 4.13 -25.10
C ILE A 75 -0.76 4.19 -24.97
N GLY A 76 -0.10 3.16 -24.40
CA GLY A 76 1.34 3.14 -24.11
C GLY A 76 2.28 3.11 -25.32
N GLN A 77 1.76 2.93 -26.54
CA GLN A 77 2.56 2.88 -27.76
C GLN A 77 2.71 4.28 -28.37
N ALA A 78 3.40 5.19 -27.68
CA ALA A 78 3.92 6.39 -28.34
C ALA A 78 5.10 5.95 -29.23
N LYS A 79 4.88 6.00 -30.54
CA LYS A 79 5.88 5.67 -31.57
C LYS A 79 7.23 6.29 -31.22
N SER A 80 8.28 5.47 -31.17
CA SER A 80 9.66 5.93 -31.33
C SER A 80 9.70 6.81 -32.58
N VAL A 81 9.87 8.12 -32.40
CA VAL A 81 10.29 8.99 -33.49
C VAL A 81 11.73 8.61 -33.75
N GLY A 82 11.94 7.80 -34.80
CA GLY A 82 13.26 7.43 -35.27
C GLY A 82 14.07 8.71 -35.51
N GLY A 83 15.16 8.85 -34.76
CA GLY A 83 16.19 9.84 -35.04
C GLY A 83 16.87 9.48 -36.35
N GLY A 84 16.37 10.04 -37.45
CA GLY A 84 17.11 10.18 -38.69
C GLY A 84 17.94 11.45 -38.63
N THR A 85 19.25 11.32 -38.41
CA THR A 85 20.23 12.33 -38.81
C THR A 85 21.15 11.67 -39.82
N GLY A 86 20.94 12.02 -41.09
CA GLY A 86 22.01 11.96 -42.09
C GLY A 86 23.00 13.11 -41.89
#